data_AF-A0A7V9PF95-F1
#
_entry.id   AF-A0A7V9PF95-F1
#
_cell.length_a   1.000
_cell.length_b   1.000
_cell.length_c   1.000
_cell.angle_alpha   90.00
_cell.angle_beta   90.00
_cell.angle_gamma   90.00
#
_symmetry.space_group_name_H-M   'P 1'
#
loop_
_entity.id
_entity.type
_entity.pdbx_description
1 polymer ?
#
loop_
_entity_poly.entity_id
_entity_poly.type
_entity_poly.pdbx_seq_one_letter_code
_entity_poly.pdbx_strand_id
1 'polypeptide(L)'
;MSQDADPELAGGRIEARMYLGIALFLLLAGAIYLFFAYEEAGTVLLIVGAAMGLLLGGYLEVQSRRRHDPSERDAEDAVEQHYQPEASIWPFGVGMGAVLFLNGLALGLWAVLPGAAVTAGSVWGYARQSKRRD
;
A
#
# COMPACT_ATOMS: atom_id res chain seq x y z
N MET A 1 -7.34 -26.37 -27.97
CA MET A 1 -7.05 -26.74 -26.58
C MET A 1 -6.25 -25.59 -25.98
N SER A 2 -6.95 -24.49 -25.76
CA SER A 2 -6.41 -23.25 -25.23
C SER A 2 -7.29 -22.86 -24.08
N GLN A 3 -6.67 -22.33 -23.02
CA GLN A 3 -7.32 -21.49 -22.01
C GLN A 3 -7.79 -22.17 -20.73
N ASP A 4 -6.88 -22.84 -20.04
CA ASP A 4 -6.82 -22.73 -18.58
C ASP A 4 -5.91 -21.55 -18.26
N ALA A 5 -6.41 -20.33 -18.49
CA ALA A 5 -5.73 -19.14 -17.99
C ALA A 5 -5.95 -19.12 -16.48
N ASP A 6 -4.89 -19.41 -15.73
CA ASP A 6 -4.89 -19.39 -14.28
C ASP A 6 -5.58 -18.10 -13.76
N PRO A 7 -6.67 -18.19 -12.98
CA PRO A 7 -7.45 -17.03 -12.56
C PRO A 7 -6.61 -16.01 -11.76
N GLU A 8 -5.59 -16.46 -11.01
CA GLU A 8 -4.69 -15.55 -10.29
C GLU A 8 -3.87 -14.67 -11.24
N LEU A 9 -3.43 -15.26 -12.35
CA LEU A 9 -2.68 -14.58 -13.40
C LEU A 9 -3.54 -13.55 -14.16
N ALA A 10 -4.86 -13.74 -14.19
CA ALA A 10 -5.79 -12.77 -14.75
C ALA A 10 -6.06 -11.60 -13.77
N GLY A 11 -6.17 -11.89 -12.48
CA GLY A 11 -6.44 -10.91 -11.42
C GLY A 11 -5.46 -9.74 -11.39
N GLY A 12 -4.15 -10.02 -11.38
CA GLY A 12 -3.12 -8.98 -11.27
C GLY A 12 -3.13 -7.93 -12.40
N ARG A 13 -3.52 -8.33 -13.62
CA ARG A 13 -3.67 -7.38 -14.75
C ARG A 13 -4.95 -6.57 -14.67
N ILE A 14 -6.02 -7.14 -14.10
CA ILE A 14 -7.27 -6.40 -13.90
C ILE A 14 -7.02 -5.30 -12.85
N GLU A 15 -6.39 -5.65 -11.74
CA GLU A 15 -6.00 -4.72 -10.68
C GLU A 15 -5.11 -3.59 -11.21
N ALA A 16 -4.05 -3.91 -11.96
CA ALA A 16 -3.17 -2.92 -12.57
C ALA A 16 -3.94 -1.95 -13.49
N ARG A 17 -4.81 -2.47 -14.35
CA ARG A 17 -5.64 -1.65 -15.26
C ARG A 17 -6.62 -0.75 -14.52
N MET A 18 -7.19 -1.22 -13.41
CA MET A 18 -8.08 -0.40 -12.59
C MET A 18 -7.35 0.81 -12.01
N TYR A 19 -6.17 0.60 -11.40
CA TYR A 19 -5.36 1.70 -10.88
C TYR A 19 -4.88 2.67 -11.95
N LEU A 20 -4.43 2.17 -13.11
CA LEU A 20 -4.05 3.00 -14.25
C LEU A 20 -5.24 3.78 -14.82
N GLY A 21 -6.42 3.17 -14.88
CA GLY A 21 -7.66 3.82 -15.31
C GLY A 21 -8.06 4.96 -14.38
N ILE A 22 -7.99 4.74 -13.06
CA ILE A 22 -8.24 5.79 -12.05
C ILE A 22 -7.20 6.91 -12.18
N ALA A 23 -5.92 6.57 -12.33
CA ALA A 23 -4.85 7.54 -12.51
C ALA A 23 -5.06 8.41 -13.74
N LEU A 24 -5.41 7.80 -14.87
CA LEU A 24 -5.71 8.52 -16.11
C LEU A 24 -6.92 9.44 -15.93
N PHE A 25 -7.99 8.95 -15.29
CA PHE A 25 -9.17 9.77 -15.00
C PHE A 25 -8.81 10.99 -14.14
N LEU A 26 -8.05 10.80 -13.06
CA LEU A 26 -7.64 11.88 -12.16
C LEU A 26 -6.69 12.88 -12.86
N LEU A 27 -5.82 12.43 -13.76
CA LEU A 27 -4.99 13.31 -14.59
C LEU A 27 -5.84 14.17 -15.53
N LEU A 28 -6.81 13.56 -16.20
CA LEU A 28 -7.71 14.28 -17.12
C LEU A 28 -8.59 15.27 -16.35
N ALA A 29 -9.15 14.84 -15.22
CA ALA A 29 -9.92 15.70 -14.33
C ALA A 29 -9.05 16.84 -13.78
N GLY A 30 -7.82 16.58 -13.35
CA GLY A 30 -6.86 17.57 -12.87
C GLY A 30 -6.47 18.57 -13.95
N ALA A 31 -6.24 18.12 -15.18
CA ALA A 31 -5.95 18.99 -16.31
C ALA A 31 -7.13 19.94 -16.58
N ILE A 32 -8.36 19.41 -16.63
CA ILE A 32 -9.56 20.26 -16.76
C ILE A 32 -9.65 21.21 -15.57
N TYR A 33 -9.54 20.70 -14.34
CA TYR A 33 -9.68 21.48 -13.13
C TYR A 33 -8.71 22.67 -13.06
N LEU A 34 -7.45 22.47 -13.47
CA LEU A 34 -6.44 23.53 -13.53
C LEU A 34 -6.88 24.72 -14.38
N PHE A 35 -7.55 24.49 -15.52
CA PHE A 35 -8.00 25.56 -16.42
C PHE A 35 -9.28 26.26 -15.97
N PHE A 36 -10.11 25.61 -15.16
CA PHE A 36 -11.46 26.11 -14.83
C PHE A 36 -11.62 26.58 -13.38
N ALA A 37 -10.96 25.94 -12.42
CA ALA A 37 -11.22 26.16 -10.99
C ALA A 37 -10.32 27.21 -10.35
N TYR A 38 -9.11 27.43 -10.90
CA TYR A 38 -8.09 28.36 -10.36
C TYR A 38 -7.85 28.19 -8.84
N GLU A 39 -7.96 26.96 -8.34
CA GLU A 39 -7.82 26.60 -6.94
C GLU A 39 -6.69 25.57 -6.80
N GLU A 40 -5.69 25.91 -5.99
CA GLU A 40 -4.43 25.18 -5.92
C GLU A 40 -4.56 23.87 -5.13
N ALA A 41 -5.35 23.83 -4.05
CA ALA A 41 -5.43 22.65 -3.19
C ALA A 41 -6.10 21.47 -3.91
N GLY A 42 -7.21 21.71 -4.61
CA GLY A 42 -7.90 20.71 -5.42
C GLY A 42 -7.03 20.20 -6.56
N THR A 43 -6.31 21.09 -7.24
CA THR A 43 -5.36 20.73 -8.31
C THR A 43 -4.27 19.81 -7.77
N VAL A 44 -3.65 20.16 -6.64
CA VAL A 44 -2.60 19.36 -6.00
C VAL A 44 -3.15 17.99 -5.60
N LEU A 45 -4.34 17.91 -5.00
CA LEU A 45 -4.94 16.63 -4.60
C LEU A 45 -5.22 15.72 -5.80
N LEU A 46 -5.70 16.25 -6.92
CA LEU A 46 -5.93 15.49 -8.14
C LEU A 46 -4.62 14.96 -8.74
N ILE A 47 -3.57 15.80 -8.80
CA ILE A 47 -2.25 15.41 -9.30
C ILE A 47 -1.63 14.33 -8.41
N VAL A 48 -1.65 14.50 -7.08
CA VAL A 48 -1.09 13.53 -6.12
C VAL A 48 -1.85 12.21 -6.19
N GLY A 49 -3.19 12.25 -6.22
CA GLY A 49 -4.01 11.05 -6.36
C GLY A 49 -3.72 10.30 -7.66
N ALA A 50 -3.55 11.04 -8.77
CA ALA A 50 -3.19 10.43 -10.04
C ALA A 50 -1.78 9.82 -10.03
N ALA A 51 -0.81 10.50 -9.41
CA ALA A 51 0.54 9.98 -9.24
C ALA A 51 0.55 8.69 -8.41
N MET A 52 -0.21 8.63 -7.31
CA MET A 52 -0.37 7.41 -6.51
C MET A 52 -0.96 6.26 -7.33
N GLY A 53 -2.03 6.52 -8.08
CA GLY A 53 -2.63 5.53 -8.97
C GLY A 53 -1.67 5.03 -10.04
N LEU A 54 -0.86 5.92 -10.62
CA LEU A 54 0.15 5.57 -11.61
C LEU A 54 1.27 4.71 -11.00
N LEU A 55 1.76 5.07 -9.81
CA LEU A 55 2.79 4.32 -9.09
C LEU A 55 2.30 2.91 -8.76
N LEU A 56 1.10 2.78 -8.19
CA LEU A 56 0.54 1.48 -7.82
C LEU A 56 0.19 0.64 -9.05
N GLY A 57 -0.49 1.24 -10.04
CA GLY A 57 -0.85 0.56 -11.28
C GLY A 57 0.36 0.13 -12.08
N GLY A 58 1.39 0.97 -12.18
CA GLY A 58 2.65 0.65 -12.84
C GLY A 58 3.42 -0.46 -12.13
N TYR A 59 3.50 -0.42 -10.79
CA TYR A 59 4.10 -1.50 -10.01
C TYR A 59 3.38 -2.83 -10.21
N LEU A 60 2.05 -2.84 -10.12
CA LEU A 60 1.24 -4.04 -10.32
C LEU A 60 1.34 -4.56 -11.76
N GLU A 61 1.41 -3.69 -12.76
CA GLU A 61 1.62 -4.08 -14.15
C GLU A 61 2.98 -4.79 -14.31
N VAL A 62 4.05 -4.24 -13.74
CA VAL A 62 5.38 -4.87 -13.75
C VAL A 62 5.33 -6.22 -13.04
N GLN A 63 4.77 -6.30 -11.83
CA GLN A 63 4.66 -7.56 -11.09
C GLN A 63 3.81 -8.59 -11.83
N SER A 64 2.73 -8.15 -12.48
CA SER A 64 1.88 -9.04 -13.28
C SER A 64 2.66 -9.61 -14.46
N ARG A 65 3.62 -8.88 -15.04
CA ARG A 65 4.46 -9.41 -16.13
C ARG A 65 5.47 -10.42 -15.61
N ARG A 66 6.08 -10.17 -14.45
CA ARG A 66 7.02 -11.10 -13.79
C ARG A 66 6.38 -12.45 -13.51
N ARG A 67 5.17 -12.46 -12.93
CA ARG A 67 4.42 -13.69 -12.65
C ARG A 67 3.99 -14.46 -13.90
N HIS A 68 3.97 -13.82 -15.07
CA HIS A 68 3.70 -14.48 -16.36
C HIS A 68 4.94 -15.10 -16.98
N ASP A 69 6.14 -14.72 -16.54
CA ASP A 69 7.38 -15.35 -16.96
C ASP A 69 7.61 -16.63 -16.13
N PRO A 70 7.59 -17.83 -16.75
CA PRO A 70 7.75 -19.08 -16.03
C PRO A 70 9.07 -19.15 -15.25
N SER A 71 10.13 -18.53 -15.77
CA SER A 71 11.45 -18.56 -15.13
C SER A 71 11.52 -17.72 -13.86
N GLU A 72 10.81 -16.59 -13.82
CA GLU A 72 10.71 -15.76 -12.62
C GLU A 72 9.70 -16.33 -11.63
N ARG A 73 8.58 -16.90 -12.11
CA ARG A 73 7.55 -17.51 -11.26
C ARG A 73 8.09 -18.71 -10.48
N ASP A 74 8.75 -19.64 -11.15
CA ASP A 74 9.30 -20.84 -10.50
C ASP A 74 10.40 -20.49 -9.47
N ALA A 75 11.10 -19.37 -9.67
CA ALA A 75 12.07 -18.83 -8.71
C ALA A 75 11.39 -18.18 -7.48
N GLU A 76 10.21 -17.57 -7.66
CA GLU A 76 9.37 -17.01 -6.58
C GLU A 76 8.79 -18.15 -5.71
N ASP A 77 8.19 -19.16 -6.34
CA ASP A 77 7.57 -20.32 -5.67
C ASP A 77 8.60 -21.15 -4.87
N ALA A 78 9.83 -21.27 -5.38
CA ALA A 78 10.91 -21.99 -4.69
C ALA A 78 11.35 -21.32 -3.36
N VAL A 79 11.01 -20.05 -3.14
CA VAL A 79 11.31 -19.28 -1.93
C VAL A 79 10.18 -19.36 -0.90
N GLU A 80 9.02 -19.90 -1.28
CA GLU A 80 7.75 -19.58 -0.63
C GLU A 80 7.30 -20.57 0.46
N GLN A 81 7.97 -20.52 1.62
CA GLN A 81 7.26 -20.75 2.89
C GLN A 81 6.78 -19.39 3.41
N HIS A 82 5.55 -19.01 3.03
CA HIS A 82 4.90 -17.81 3.56
C HIS A 82 4.75 -17.93 5.09
N TYR A 83 5.59 -17.21 5.83
CA TYR A 83 5.45 -17.08 7.28
C TYR A 83 4.17 -16.31 7.59
N GLN A 84 3.18 -17.01 8.13
CA GLN A 84 1.93 -16.43 8.62
C GLN A 84 1.91 -16.55 10.14
N PRO A 85 2.16 -15.45 10.89
CA PRO A 85 2.05 -15.49 12.34
C PRO A 85 0.62 -15.84 12.75
N GLU A 86 0.43 -16.94 13.47
CA GLU A 86 -0.90 -17.38 13.96
C GLU A 86 -1.52 -16.39 14.94
N ALA A 87 -0.69 -15.67 15.71
CA ALA A 87 -1.13 -14.61 16.61
C ALA A 87 -0.02 -13.56 16.82
N SER A 88 -0.39 -12.28 16.81
CA SER A 88 0.51 -11.18 17.16
C SER A 88 -0.23 -10.08 17.90
N ILE A 89 0.32 -9.65 19.05
CA ILE A 89 -0.23 -8.55 19.87
C ILE A 89 0.21 -7.17 19.36
N TRP A 90 1.27 -7.10 18.55
CA TRP A 90 1.86 -5.83 18.13
C TRP A 90 0.95 -4.95 17.27
N PRO A 91 0.13 -5.47 16.34
CA PRO A 91 -0.82 -4.64 15.59
C PRO A 91 -1.79 -3.88 16.50
N PHE A 92 -2.19 -4.47 17.63
CA PHE A 92 -3.00 -3.80 18.63
C PHE A 92 -2.24 -2.63 19.30
N GLY A 93 -0.98 -2.85 19.64
CA GLY A 93 -0.11 -1.78 20.18
C GLY A 93 0.10 -0.63 19.21
N VAL A 94 0.30 -0.92 17.92
CA VAL A 94 0.38 0.10 16.86
C VAL A 94 -0.92 0.90 16.78
N GLY A 95 -2.07 0.21 16.77
CA GLY A 95 -3.38 0.86 16.73
C GLY A 95 -3.61 1.79 17.94
N MET A 96 -3.34 1.31 19.15
CA MET A 96 -3.52 2.10 20.37
C MET A 96 -2.57 3.30 20.42
N GLY A 97 -1.30 3.09 20.04
CA GLY A 97 -0.31 4.16 19.93
C GLY A 97 -0.71 5.23 18.91
N ALA A 98 -1.20 4.82 17.74
CA ALA A 98 -1.66 5.72 16.69
C ALA A 98 -2.87 6.56 17.14
N VAL A 99 -3.85 5.94 17.81
CA VAL A 99 -5.01 6.67 18.37
C VAL A 99 -4.55 7.71 19.39
N LEU A 100 -3.67 7.33 20.32
CA LEU A 100 -3.15 8.25 21.34
C LEU A 100 -2.32 9.38 20.72
N PHE A 101 -1.47 9.06 19.74
CA PHE A 101 -0.63 10.03 19.04
C PHE A 101 -1.48 11.05 18.27
N LEU A 102 -2.43 10.59 17.45
CA LEU A 102 -3.29 11.45 16.64
C LEU A 102 -4.20 12.30 17.51
N ASN A 103 -4.79 11.73 18.57
CA ASN A 103 -5.58 12.52 19.52
C ASN A 103 -4.70 13.49 20.33
N GLY A 104 -3.44 13.12 20.59
CA GLY A 104 -2.45 13.99 21.19
C GLY A 104 -2.17 15.26 20.38
N LEU A 105 -2.31 15.24 19.04
CA LEU A 105 -2.19 16.45 18.23
C LEU A 105 -3.23 17.51 18.60
N ALA A 106 -4.40 17.10 19.11
CA ALA A 106 -5.43 17.99 19.65
C ALA A 106 -5.26 18.27 21.15
N LEU A 107 -4.86 17.27 21.95
CA LEU A 107 -4.76 17.36 23.42
C LEU A 107 -3.43 17.95 23.94
N GLY A 108 -2.41 18.05 23.07
CA GLY A 108 -1.09 18.61 23.36
C GLY A 108 0.03 17.58 23.45
N LEU A 109 1.26 18.09 23.53
CA LEU A 109 2.50 17.30 23.40
C LEU A 109 2.64 16.17 24.44
N TRP A 110 2.03 16.33 25.62
CA TRP A 110 2.04 15.34 26.69
C TRP A 110 1.36 14.02 26.31
N ALA A 111 0.40 14.04 25.37
CA ALA A 111 -0.24 12.85 24.82
C ALA A 111 0.42 12.37 23.53
N VAL A 112 1.01 13.29 22.74
CA VAL A 112 1.76 12.96 21.51
C VAL A 112 2.98 12.08 21.82
N LEU A 113 3.80 12.47 22.80
CA LEU A 113 5.04 11.77 23.14
C LEU A 113 4.80 10.29 23.56
N PRO A 114 3.89 9.97 24.48
CA PRO A 114 3.60 8.58 24.81
C PRO A 114 2.95 7.82 23.65
N GLY A 115 2.08 8.45 22.85
CA GLY A 115 1.51 7.81 21.65
C GLY A 115 2.57 7.43 20.62
N ALA A 116 3.53 8.33 20.36
CA ALA A 116 4.66 8.08 19.48
C ALA A 116 5.54 6.95 20.02
N ALA A 117 5.84 6.95 21.32
CA ALA A 117 6.64 5.92 21.97
C ALA A 117 5.99 4.54 21.89
N VAL A 118 4.67 4.44 22.15
CA VAL A 118 3.92 3.18 22.04
C VAL A 118 3.89 2.68 20.60
N THR A 119 3.67 3.57 19.63
CA THR A 119 3.67 3.22 18.20
C THR A 119 5.04 2.68 17.78
N ALA A 120 6.11 3.42 18.08
CA ALA A 120 7.47 3.04 17.73
C ALA A 120 7.89 1.74 18.41
N GLY A 121 7.57 1.58 19.70
CA GLY A 121 7.82 0.36 20.46
C GLY A 121 7.08 -0.85 19.89
N SER A 122 5.85 -0.66 19.42
CA SER A 122 5.06 -1.73 18.81
C SER A 122 5.58 -2.15 17.43
N VAL A 123 5.99 -1.18 16.60
CA VAL A 123 6.64 -1.45 15.31
C VAL A 123 7.96 -2.19 15.51
N TRP A 124 8.77 -1.77 16.48
CA TRP A 124 10.01 -2.49 16.82
C TRP A 124 9.68 -3.90 17.33
N GLY A 125 8.74 -4.03 18.27
CA GLY A 125 8.31 -5.33 18.79
C GLY A 125 7.92 -6.29 17.68
N TYR A 126 7.13 -5.81 16.71
CA TYR A 126 6.76 -6.56 15.52
C TYR A 126 7.97 -6.98 14.67
N ALA A 127 8.88 -6.05 14.37
CA ALA A 127 10.11 -6.33 13.62
C ALA A 127 11.07 -7.29 14.36
N ARG A 128 11.07 -7.27 15.69
CA ARG A 128 11.87 -8.20 16.50
C ARG A 128 11.23 -9.59 16.53
N GLN A 129 9.89 -9.66 16.61
CA GLN A 129 9.16 -10.93 16.54
C GLN A 129 9.41 -11.61 15.19
N SER A 130 9.40 -10.87 14.08
CA SER A 130 9.68 -11.45 12.76
C SER A 130 11.11 -11.97 12.60
N LYS A 131 12.06 -11.43 13.36
CA LYS A 131 13.49 -11.83 13.35
C LYS A 131 13.83 -12.93 14.35
N ARG A 132 13.11 -13.05 15.47
CA ARG A 132 13.31 -14.10 16.50
C ARG A 132 12.55 -15.36 16.15
N ARG A 133 12.93 -15.94 15.01
CA ARG A 133 12.41 -17.22 14.51
C ARG A 133 13.09 -18.35 15.27
N ASP A 134 12.34 -18.99 16.15
CA ASP A 134 12.38 -20.43 16.42
C ASP A 134 10.98 -20.98 16.13
#